data_AF-A0A3M7J280-F1
#
_entry.id   AF-A0A3M7J280-F1
#
_cell.length_a   1.000
_cell.length_b   1.000
_cell.length_c   1.000
_cell.angle_alpha   90.00
_cell.angle_beta   90.00
_cell.angle_gamma   90.00
#
_symmetry.space_group_name_H-M   'P 1'
#
loop_
_entity.id
_entity.type
_entity.pdbx_description
1 polymer ?
#
loop_
_entity_poly.entity_id
_entity_poly.type
_entity_poly.pdbx_seq_one_letter_code
_entity_poly.pdbx_strand_id
1 'polypeptide(L)'
;MHTTKLALIGFCAGLSAAAQLASASAFDITNLSTHQVTGGNTTIVFTIHDPDPLTNATTTCTGTWEEGSDNYPSPGYQTCTNTTFGWNMETFSSFTDFTLNVKHTFEDPAVGTKYPYNMVTTFGEANITDTPLKCVAGTDEGSGWRCEQQAQTIKATIYATSA
;
A
#
# COMPACT_ATOMS: atom_id res chain seq x y z
N MET A 1 -57.09 -15.89 29.40
CA MET A 1 -55.63 -15.99 29.63
C MET A 1 -54.96 -16.07 28.27
N HIS A 2 -54.41 -14.95 27.77
CA HIS A 2 -53.59 -14.94 26.56
C HIS A 2 -52.24 -14.34 26.91
N THR A 3 -51.21 -15.18 26.77
CA THR A 3 -49.82 -14.88 27.06
C THR A 3 -49.17 -14.33 25.80
N THR A 4 -48.95 -13.02 25.75
CA THR A 4 -48.23 -12.35 24.67
C THR A 4 -46.73 -12.59 24.84
N LYS A 5 -46.12 -13.35 23.94
CA LYS A 5 -44.66 -13.52 23.88
C LYS A 5 -44.04 -12.25 23.30
N LEU A 6 -43.32 -11.47 24.11
CA LEU A 6 -42.40 -10.46 23.61
C LEU A 6 -41.12 -11.18 23.14
N ALA A 7 -40.89 -11.16 21.83
CA ALA A 7 -39.62 -11.53 21.24
C ALA A 7 -38.62 -10.38 21.46
N LEU A 8 -37.50 -10.67 22.13
CA LEU A 8 -36.33 -9.80 22.16
C LEU A 8 -35.81 -9.60 20.74
N ILE A 9 -35.77 -8.35 20.27
CA ILE A 9 -34.91 -7.95 19.16
C ILE A 9 -33.65 -7.36 19.79
N GLY A 10 -32.67 -8.22 20.02
CA GLY A 10 -31.31 -7.78 20.33
C GLY A 10 -30.71 -7.14 19.08
N PHE A 11 -30.49 -5.83 19.14
CA PHE A 11 -29.78 -5.09 18.09
C PHE A 11 -28.29 -5.46 18.20
N CYS A 12 -27.83 -6.41 17.40
CA CYS A 12 -26.40 -6.68 17.25
C CYS A 12 -25.74 -5.46 16.58
N ALA A 13 -25.12 -4.59 17.39
CA ALA A 13 -24.16 -3.58 16.92
C ALA A 13 -22.89 -4.30 16.45
N GLY A 14 -22.97 -4.91 15.26
CA GLY A 14 -21.88 -5.65 14.61
C GLY A 14 -21.60 -5.12 13.20
N LEU A 15 -21.78 -3.82 12.98
CA LEU A 15 -21.54 -3.13 11.71
C LEU A 15 -20.43 -2.11 11.94
N SER A 16 -19.15 -2.48 11.84
CA SER A 16 -18.09 -1.45 11.83
C SER A 16 -16.92 -1.75 10.89
N ALA A 17 -16.31 -2.95 10.91
CA ALA A 17 -15.12 -3.17 10.08
C ALA A 17 -15.39 -3.20 8.56
N ALA A 18 -16.43 -3.93 8.12
CA ALA A 18 -16.74 -4.06 6.69
C ALA A 18 -17.28 -2.76 6.07
N ALA A 19 -17.97 -1.93 6.85
CA ALA A 19 -18.49 -0.64 6.39
C ALA A 19 -17.36 0.40 6.25
N GLN A 20 -16.36 0.39 7.14
CA GLN A 20 -15.18 1.26 7.07
C GLN A 20 -14.31 0.95 5.84
N LEU A 21 -14.11 -0.34 5.51
CA LEU A 21 -13.40 -0.77 4.30
C LEU A 21 -14.12 -0.37 3.01
N ALA A 22 -15.46 -0.39 3.01
CA ALA A 22 -16.26 -0.01 1.84
C ALA A 22 -16.25 1.49 1.52
N SER A 23 -15.83 2.34 2.47
CA SER A 23 -15.77 3.80 2.31
C SER A 23 -14.37 4.37 2.13
N ALA A 24 -13.32 3.59 2.39
CA ALA A 24 -11.94 4.06 2.27
C ALA A 24 -11.54 4.16 0.79
N SER A 25 -11.04 5.33 0.40
CA SER A 25 -10.49 5.50 -0.95
C SER A 25 -9.15 4.78 -1.05
N ALA A 26 -8.94 4.05 -2.15
CA ALA A 26 -7.67 3.38 -2.43
C ALA A 26 -6.52 4.39 -2.46
N PHE A 27 -5.31 3.96 -2.05
CA PHE A 27 -4.13 4.77 -2.27
C PHE A 27 -3.80 4.84 -3.77
N ASP A 28 -3.21 5.95 -4.16
CA ASP A 28 -2.73 6.18 -5.52
C ASP A 28 -1.22 5.96 -5.60
N ILE A 29 -0.81 5.01 -6.44
CA ILE A 29 0.59 4.74 -6.75
C ILE A 29 0.93 5.32 -8.12
N THR A 30 1.90 6.23 -8.13
CA THR A 30 2.36 6.96 -9.32
C THR A 30 3.89 6.99 -9.39
N ASN A 31 4.43 7.40 -10.54
CA ASN A 31 5.86 7.45 -10.82
C ASN A 31 6.60 6.14 -10.51
N LEU A 32 5.94 4.99 -10.69
CA LEU A 32 6.58 3.69 -10.46
C LEU A 32 7.68 3.48 -11.49
N SER A 33 8.90 3.31 -10.98
CA SER A 33 10.10 3.03 -11.75
C SER A 33 10.89 1.91 -11.08
N THR A 34 11.32 0.95 -11.87
CA THR A 34 12.24 -0.11 -11.43
C THR A 34 13.49 -0.10 -12.29
N HIS A 35 14.65 -0.28 -11.68
CA HIS A 35 15.92 -0.37 -12.36
C HIS A 35 16.70 -1.57 -11.84
N GLN A 36 17.01 -2.51 -12.72
CA GLN A 36 17.80 -3.70 -12.42
C GLN A 36 19.11 -3.65 -13.19
N VAL A 37 20.22 -3.86 -12.49
CA VAL A 37 21.56 -4.00 -13.07
C VAL A 37 21.97 -5.46 -12.99
N THR A 38 22.37 -6.07 -14.12
CA THR A 38 22.81 -7.48 -14.16
C THR A 38 24.05 -7.68 -13.29
N GLY A 39 23.98 -8.65 -12.37
CA GLY A 39 25.00 -8.93 -11.35
C GLY A 39 25.14 -7.82 -10.29
N GLY A 40 24.18 -6.88 -10.24
CA GLY A 40 24.21 -5.72 -9.35
C GLY A 40 22.94 -5.62 -8.50
N ASN A 41 22.39 -4.42 -8.42
CA ASN A 41 21.21 -4.15 -7.60
C ASN A 41 19.94 -3.98 -8.45
N THR A 42 18.81 -4.30 -7.83
CA THR A 42 17.48 -3.86 -8.24
C THR A 42 17.04 -2.72 -7.33
N THR A 43 16.60 -1.62 -7.91
CA THR A 43 16.06 -0.43 -7.24
C THR A 43 14.62 -0.20 -7.69
N ILE A 44 13.76 0.17 -6.74
CA ILE A 44 12.38 0.62 -7.00
C ILE A 44 12.18 2.02 -6.44
N VAL A 45 11.45 2.86 -7.17
CA VAL A 45 11.02 4.20 -6.75
C VAL A 45 9.56 4.38 -7.15
N PHE A 46 8.74 4.93 -6.27
CA PHE A 46 7.35 5.28 -6.56
C PHE A 46 6.84 6.34 -5.57
N THR A 47 5.68 6.91 -5.89
CA THR A 47 4.97 7.88 -5.05
C THR A 47 3.67 7.25 -4.57
N ILE A 48 3.41 7.34 -3.26
CA ILE A 48 2.11 7.02 -2.64
C ILE A 48 1.38 8.32 -2.41
N HIS A 49 0.11 8.38 -2.80
CA HIS A 49 -0.83 9.41 -2.36
C HIS A 49 -2.00 8.76 -1.61
N ASP A 50 -2.24 9.25 -0.39
CA ASP A 50 -3.43 8.95 0.40
C ASP A 50 -4.48 10.05 0.15
N PRO A 51 -5.59 9.74 -0.53
CA PRO A 51 -6.66 10.70 -0.81
C PRO A 51 -7.63 10.87 0.37
N ASP A 52 -7.38 10.26 1.54
CA ASP A 52 -8.20 10.47 2.73
C ASP A 52 -8.29 11.98 3.05
N PRO A 53 -9.49 12.58 3.19
CA PRO A 53 -9.64 14.02 3.43
C PRO A 53 -8.95 14.54 4.69
N LEU A 54 -8.69 13.69 5.69
CA LEU A 54 -7.97 14.07 6.91
C LEU A 54 -6.48 14.27 6.66
N THR A 55 -5.90 13.55 5.69
CA THR A 55 -4.46 13.55 5.43
C THR A 55 -4.11 14.20 4.11
N ASN A 56 -4.80 13.80 3.03
CA ASN A 56 -4.56 14.18 1.64
C ASN A 56 -3.04 14.25 1.32
N ALA A 57 -2.31 13.25 1.78
CA ALA A 57 -0.86 13.28 1.90
C ALA A 57 -0.19 12.51 0.76
N THR A 58 1.05 12.88 0.45
CA THR A 58 1.85 12.23 -0.59
C THR A 58 3.27 12.02 -0.10
N THR A 59 3.88 10.89 -0.47
CA THR A 59 5.28 10.60 -0.18
C THR A 59 5.94 9.82 -1.32
N THR A 60 7.27 9.97 -1.44
CA THR A 60 8.09 9.09 -2.27
C THR A 60 8.65 7.95 -1.42
N CYS A 61 8.71 6.76 -2.02
CA CYS A 61 9.24 5.55 -1.42
C CYS A 61 10.30 4.97 -2.35
N THR A 62 11.40 4.49 -1.77
CA THR A 62 12.54 3.92 -2.49
C THR A 62 13.00 2.65 -1.79
N GLY A 63 13.44 1.66 -2.55
CA GLY A 63 14.06 0.44 -2.05
C GLY A 63 15.17 -0.05 -2.96
N THR A 64 16.12 -0.80 -2.41
CA THR A 64 17.20 -1.42 -3.19
C THR A 64 17.60 -2.75 -2.55
N TRP A 65 17.79 -3.76 -3.38
CA TRP A 65 18.26 -5.10 -2.99
C TRP A 65 19.13 -5.68 -4.11
N GLU A 66 19.88 -6.74 -3.80
CA GLU A 66 20.73 -7.42 -4.78
C GLU A 66 19.88 -8.20 -5.80
N GLU A 67 20.24 -8.12 -7.08
CA GLU A 67 19.57 -8.87 -8.16
C GLU A 67 19.65 -10.38 -7.90
N GLY A 68 18.51 -11.07 -8.07
CA GLY A 68 18.43 -12.53 -7.88
C GLY A 68 18.45 -12.98 -6.42
N SER A 69 18.51 -12.06 -5.46
CA SER A 69 18.36 -12.36 -4.03
C SER A 69 16.90 -12.29 -3.59
N ASP A 70 16.57 -13.02 -2.52
CA ASP A 70 15.29 -12.94 -1.81
C ASP A 70 15.25 -11.78 -0.79
N ASN A 71 16.23 -10.88 -0.80
CA ASN A 71 16.34 -9.76 0.14
C ASN A 71 15.53 -8.53 -0.29
N TYR A 72 14.57 -8.69 -1.20
CA TYR A 72 13.61 -7.63 -1.51
C TYR A 72 12.82 -7.26 -0.24
N PRO A 73 12.30 -6.03 -0.13
CA PRO A 73 11.56 -5.58 1.06
C PRO A 73 10.34 -6.43 1.41
N SER A 74 10.52 -7.46 2.24
CA SER A 74 9.45 -8.35 2.71
C SER A 74 9.88 -9.13 3.97
N PRO A 75 8.95 -9.48 4.89
CA PRO A 75 7.61 -8.92 5.05
C PRO A 75 7.65 -7.57 5.80
N GLY A 76 8.82 -7.11 6.23
CA GLY A 76 8.96 -5.86 6.98
C GLY A 76 8.70 -4.63 6.12
N TYR A 77 7.81 -3.75 6.60
CA TYR A 77 7.55 -2.46 5.98
C TYR A 77 8.78 -1.55 6.06
N GLN A 78 9.24 -1.07 4.92
CA GLN A 78 10.24 -0.01 4.80
C GLN A 78 9.54 1.34 4.90
N THR A 79 10.17 2.29 5.58
CA THR A 79 9.66 3.66 5.67
C THR A 79 9.90 4.41 4.37
N CYS A 80 8.91 5.19 3.95
CA CYS A 80 9.07 6.17 2.88
C CYS A 80 9.76 7.45 3.40
N THR A 81 9.95 8.46 2.53
CA THR A 81 10.49 9.76 2.95
C THR A 81 9.65 10.38 4.08
N ASN A 82 8.32 10.32 3.97
CA ASN A 82 7.46 10.49 5.12
C ASN A 82 7.39 9.16 5.90
N THR A 83 7.89 9.16 7.14
CA THR A 83 8.03 7.96 7.96
C THR A 83 6.71 7.40 8.49
N THR A 84 5.60 8.15 8.36
CA THR A 84 4.26 7.64 8.67
C THR A 84 3.71 6.71 7.59
N PHE A 85 4.33 6.73 6.41
CA PHE A 85 4.06 5.80 5.33
C PHE A 85 5.08 4.67 5.33
N GLY A 86 4.65 3.50 4.89
CA GLY A 86 5.58 2.43 4.59
C GLY A 86 5.09 1.56 3.45
N TRP A 87 5.99 0.71 2.98
CA TRP A 87 5.70 -0.24 1.92
C TRP A 87 6.53 -1.52 2.08
N ASN A 88 6.03 -2.61 1.51
CA ASN A 88 6.78 -3.85 1.32
C ASN A 88 6.27 -4.54 0.04
N MET A 89 6.83 -5.69 -0.29
CA MET A 89 6.32 -6.59 -1.30
C MET A 89 5.74 -7.85 -0.63
N GLU A 90 4.47 -8.14 -0.90
CA GLU A 90 3.84 -9.39 -0.47
C GLU A 90 4.42 -10.57 -1.27
N THR A 91 4.53 -10.38 -2.58
CA THR A 91 5.11 -11.33 -3.53
C THR A 91 6.04 -10.61 -4.48
N PHE A 92 7.13 -11.27 -4.88
CA PHE A 92 8.06 -10.77 -5.89
C PHE A 92 8.50 -11.92 -6.78
N SER A 93 8.10 -11.86 -8.06
CA SER A 93 8.53 -12.82 -9.09
C SER A 93 9.57 -12.19 -10.02
N SER A 94 9.44 -10.89 -10.31
CA SER A 94 10.43 -10.11 -11.04
C SER A 94 10.26 -8.61 -10.77
N PHE A 95 11.19 -7.78 -11.25
CA PHE A 95 11.09 -6.32 -11.16
C PHE A 95 9.92 -5.72 -11.99
N THR A 96 9.19 -6.53 -12.75
CA THR A 96 7.93 -6.13 -13.43
C THR A 96 6.72 -6.92 -12.95
N ASP A 97 6.89 -7.85 -12.00
CA ASP A 97 5.84 -8.78 -11.56
C ASP A 97 5.95 -9.01 -10.05
N PHE A 98 5.17 -8.23 -9.29
CA PHE A 98 5.16 -8.23 -7.83
C PHE A 98 3.85 -7.64 -7.28
N THR A 99 3.55 -7.96 -6.03
CA THR A 99 2.45 -7.35 -5.28
C THR A 99 3.01 -6.37 -4.26
N LEU A 100 2.59 -5.12 -4.35
CA LEU A 100 3.04 -4.03 -3.49
C LEU A 100 2.02 -3.79 -2.37
N ASN A 101 2.44 -3.92 -1.11
CA ASN A 101 1.64 -3.40 0.00
C ASN A 101 2.15 -2.03 0.40
N VAL A 102 1.20 -1.17 0.75
CA VAL A 102 1.45 0.16 1.29
C VAL A 102 0.63 0.38 2.55
N LYS A 103 1.14 1.22 3.44
CA LYS A 103 0.42 1.66 4.62
C LYS A 103 0.60 3.14 4.86
N HIS A 104 -0.38 3.74 5.52
CA HIS A 104 -0.26 5.08 6.09
C HIS A 104 -0.84 5.08 7.50
N THR A 105 -0.09 5.66 8.43
CA THR A 105 -0.51 5.84 9.83
C THR A 105 -0.74 7.32 10.10
N PHE A 106 -1.93 7.71 10.56
CA PHE A 106 -2.29 9.11 10.80
C PHE A 106 -3.22 9.27 12.00
N GLU A 107 -3.43 10.51 12.43
CA GLU A 107 -4.36 10.84 13.52
C GLU A 107 -5.80 11.03 13.00
N ASP A 108 -6.75 10.30 13.57
CA ASP A 108 -8.18 10.49 13.36
C ASP A 108 -8.89 10.80 14.70
N PRO A 109 -9.32 12.06 14.92
CA PRO A 109 -10.02 12.44 16.14
C PRO A 109 -11.40 11.78 16.31
N ALA A 110 -11.95 11.17 15.25
CA ALA A 110 -13.22 10.44 15.31
C ALA A 110 -13.09 9.09 16.01
N VAL A 111 -11.89 8.48 16.00
CA VAL A 111 -11.65 7.17 16.64
C VAL A 111 -11.17 7.31 18.08
N GLY A 112 -10.47 8.40 18.40
CA GLY A 112 -10.09 8.73 19.76
C GLY A 112 -9.67 10.19 19.90
N THR A 113 -9.60 10.70 21.12
CA THR A 113 -9.33 12.14 21.35
C THR A 113 -7.86 12.47 21.58
N LYS A 114 -7.01 11.46 21.85
CA LYS A 114 -5.59 11.64 22.18
C LYS A 114 -4.74 10.46 21.76
N TYR A 115 -3.48 10.76 21.45
CA TYR A 115 -2.45 9.75 21.23
C TYR A 115 -2.30 8.80 22.43
N PRO A 116 -2.08 7.49 22.23
CA PRO A 116 -2.04 6.78 20.94
C PRO A 116 -3.41 6.31 20.42
N TYR A 117 -4.49 6.60 21.15
CA TYR A 117 -5.84 6.09 20.87
C TYR A 117 -6.55 6.79 19.71
N ASN A 118 -5.95 7.83 19.13
CA ASN A 118 -6.43 8.50 17.93
C ASN A 118 -5.62 8.13 16.69
N MET A 119 -4.75 7.11 16.75
CA MET A 119 -3.94 6.69 15.60
C MET A 119 -4.67 5.63 14.78
N VAL A 120 -4.79 5.87 13.48
CA VAL A 120 -5.33 4.90 12.51
C VAL A 120 -4.22 4.50 11.57
N THR A 121 -4.16 3.22 11.21
CA THR A 121 -3.32 2.72 10.11
C THR A 121 -4.19 2.05 9.07
N THR A 122 -4.11 2.53 7.83
CA THR A 122 -4.74 1.93 6.66
C THR A 122 -3.71 1.13 5.88
N PHE A 123 -4.11 -0.04 5.37
CA PHE A 123 -3.27 -0.94 4.59
C PHE A 123 -3.91 -1.17 3.23
N GLY A 124 -3.13 -0.98 2.16
CA GLY A 124 -3.57 -1.16 0.79
C GLY A 124 -2.62 -2.05 0.00
N GLU A 125 -3.17 -2.72 -1.01
CA GLU A 125 -2.46 -3.67 -1.86
C GLU A 125 -2.67 -3.34 -3.34
N ALA A 126 -1.60 -3.36 -4.13
CA ALA A 126 -1.62 -3.21 -5.57
C ALA A 126 -0.86 -4.35 -6.26
N ASN A 127 -1.52 -4.98 -7.23
CA ASN A 127 -0.86 -5.95 -8.10
C ASN A 127 -0.21 -5.22 -9.30
N ILE A 128 1.11 -5.36 -9.45
CA ILE A 128 1.89 -4.67 -10.49
C ILE A 128 1.99 -5.48 -11.79
N THR A 129 1.68 -6.78 -11.78
CA THR A 129 1.72 -7.64 -12.97
C THR A 129 0.88 -7.08 -14.13
N ASP A 130 -0.25 -6.44 -13.82
CA ASP A 130 -1.17 -5.85 -14.81
C ASP A 130 -0.86 -4.38 -15.15
N THR A 131 0.21 -3.82 -14.59
CA THR A 131 0.57 -2.42 -14.81
C THR A 131 1.34 -2.27 -16.12
N PRO A 132 0.93 -1.37 -17.03
CA PRO A 132 1.71 -1.07 -18.22
C PRO A 132 3.01 -0.32 -17.84
N LEU A 133 4.09 -1.08 -17.71
CA LEU A 133 5.44 -0.57 -17.58
C LEU A 133 6.14 -0.62 -18.94
N LYS A 134 6.82 0.46 -19.33
CA LYS A 134 7.70 0.45 -20.50
C LYS A 134 9.11 0.19 -20.03
N CYS A 135 9.66 -0.93 -20.49
CA CYS A 135 11.01 -1.33 -20.19
C CYS A 135 11.96 -1.00 -21.34
N VAL A 136 13.13 -0.47 -21.00
CA VAL A 136 14.25 -0.26 -21.91
C VAL A 136 15.49 -0.92 -21.34
N ALA A 137 16.33 -1.47 -22.21
CA ALA A 137 17.63 -1.98 -21.79
C ALA A 137 18.50 -0.81 -21.32
N GLY A 138 19.16 -0.98 -20.18
CA GLY A 138 20.18 -0.04 -19.71
C GLY A 138 21.37 -0.02 -20.67
N THR A 139 21.83 1.18 -21.01
CA THR A 139 22.95 1.38 -21.95
C THR A 139 24.27 1.73 -21.28
N ASP A 140 24.27 1.98 -19.96
CA ASP A 140 25.43 2.38 -19.15
C ASP A 140 25.74 1.36 -18.05
N GLU A 141 26.99 1.35 -17.53
CA GLU A 141 27.62 0.37 -16.62
C GLU A 141 26.74 -0.76 -16.06
N GLY A 142 26.80 -1.91 -16.75
CA GLY A 142 26.04 -3.12 -16.45
C GLY A 142 24.84 -3.24 -17.39
N SER A 143 24.81 -4.30 -18.21
CA SER A 143 23.58 -4.66 -18.93
C SER A 143 22.45 -4.76 -17.91
N GLY A 144 21.29 -4.20 -18.20
CA GLY A 144 20.21 -4.13 -17.20
C GLY A 144 18.90 -3.69 -17.83
N TRP A 145 17.88 -3.49 -17.01
CA TRP A 145 16.56 -3.05 -17.45
C TRP A 145 16.06 -1.90 -16.58
N ARG A 146 15.49 -0.89 -17.23
CA ARG A 146 14.76 0.19 -16.57
C ARG A 146 13.33 0.19 -17.06
N CYS A 147 12.37 0.06 -16.15
CA CYS A 147 10.95 0.06 -16.46
C CYS A 147 10.26 1.22 -15.78
N GLU A 148 9.38 1.91 -16.51
CA GLU A 148 8.65 3.08 -16.03
C GLU A 148 7.16 2.98 -16.34
N GLN A 149 6.33 3.38 -15.38
CA GLN A 149 4.88 3.50 -15.51
C GLN A 149 4.46 4.42 -16.66
N GLN A 150 3.51 3.98 -17.48
CA GLN A 150 3.09 4.68 -18.70
C GLN A 150 1.88 5.64 -18.51
N ALA A 151 1.83 6.34 -17.38
CA ALA A 151 0.83 7.38 -17.02
C ALA A 151 -0.51 6.95 -16.40
N GLN A 152 -0.79 5.66 -16.21
CA GLN A 152 -1.97 5.23 -15.45
C GLN A 152 -1.68 5.18 -13.95
N THR A 153 -2.49 5.85 -13.12
CA THR A 153 -2.44 5.69 -11.66
C THR A 153 -2.81 4.25 -11.29
N ILE A 154 -1.95 3.61 -10.50
CA ILE A 154 -2.21 2.27 -9.95
C ILE A 154 -2.95 2.45 -8.63
N LYS A 155 -4.05 1.74 -8.44
CA LYS A 155 -4.84 1.80 -7.21
C LYS A 155 -4.40 0.69 -6.26
N ALA A 156 -3.91 1.08 -5.08
CA ALA A 156 -3.69 0.12 -3.99
C ALA A 156 -4.95 0.05 -3.13
N THR A 157 -5.72 -1.02 -3.31
CA THR A 157 -7.03 -1.19 -2.69
C THR A 157 -6.86 -1.42 -1.20
N ILE A 158 -7.61 -0.65 -0.38
CA ILE A 158 -7.58 -0.82 1.07
C ILE A 158 -8.21 -2.15 1.44
N TYR A 159 -7.46 -3.02 2.12
CA TYR A 159 -7.94 -4.33 2.56
C TYR A 159 -8.04 -4.44 4.09
N ALA A 160 -7.35 -3.57 4.83
CA ALA A 160 -7.39 -3.53 6.28
C ALA A 160 -7.25 -2.11 6.81
N THR A 161 -7.82 -1.89 7.99
CA THR A 161 -7.64 -0.67 8.78
C THR A 161 -7.56 -1.08 10.24
N SER A 162 -6.61 -0.52 10.98
CA SER A 162 -6.45 -0.74 12.42
C SER A 162 -6.48 0.61 13.13
N ALA A 163 -7.19 0.69 14.25
CA ALA A 163 -7.27 1.86 15.11
C ALA A 163 -7.34 1.45 16.57
#